data_AF-A0A1G3HIU1-F1
#
_entry.id   AF-A0A1G3HIU1-F1
#
_cell.length_a   1.000
_cell.length_b   1.000
_cell.length_c   1.000
_cell.angle_alpha   90.00
_cell.angle_beta   90.00
_cell.angle_gamma   90.00
#
_symmetry.space_group_name_H-M   'P 1'
#
loop_
_entity.id
_entity.type
_entity.pdbx_description
1 polymer ?
#
loop_
_entity_poly.entity_id
_entity_poly.type
_entity_poly.pdbx_seq_one_letter_code
_entity_poly.pdbx_strand_id
1 'polypeptide(L)'
;MATEPAIRLGLRPPEEAIAFFRQKGYAIGFDHRDVWQEEHQAAFTVAKAMQVDLLREIRTYVDGAIANGTTFETFKAGLKPELVKRGWWGRATMADPADGQLKDVQLGSPRRLKVIYDTNLRTAHSEGQWERIQEAKASMPYLMYDHTPSAHERKEHAAWDGLVLPVDDPWVAAHSPVKAWGCKCRWIQLGRRQIDRHGLKVGQAPAERYLDYTNQRTGETSRVPAGVDPEFNYPPGGRRASLVGALAGKLEQLPADLRPAAVASLSGEAFAAWAQAPAGDWPIGVLRANHAADLALATDVVRLSAATMAKQAAEHPEIAAAEYRYVQDALARGQAVQESATAMLFLLEEEGYVTVIKATQTGRAAFMTSFRRLSSKEVKRNEEIKRLLKKAKK
;
A
#
# COMPACT_ATOMS: atom_id res chain seq x y z
N MET A 1 33.83 49.23 4.87
CA MET A 1 32.49 48.72 5.26
C MET A 1 32.20 47.50 4.41
N ALA A 2 32.34 46.30 4.99
CA ALA A 2 31.95 45.08 4.28
C ALA A 2 30.42 44.98 4.32
N THR A 3 29.78 45.03 3.16
CA THR A 3 28.34 44.80 3.00
C THR A 3 28.02 43.38 3.45
N GLU A 4 27.22 43.24 4.51
CA GLU A 4 26.69 41.95 4.94
C GLU A 4 25.96 41.28 3.77
N PRO A 5 26.15 39.96 3.57
CA PRO A 5 25.45 39.25 2.51
C PRO A 5 23.93 39.27 2.80
N ALA A 6 23.17 39.90 1.91
CA ALA A 6 21.72 39.94 2.01
C ALA A 6 21.15 38.50 1.89
N ILE A 7 20.61 37.97 2.98
CA ILE A 7 19.90 36.68 2.98
C ILE A 7 18.63 36.84 2.14
N ARG A 8 18.57 36.17 0.99
CA ARG A 8 17.37 36.08 0.16
C ARG A 8 16.60 34.81 0.53
N LEU A 9 15.44 35.00 1.14
CA LEU A 9 14.47 33.92 1.37
C LEU A 9 13.63 33.74 0.11
N GLY A 10 13.48 32.50 -0.34
CA GLY A 10 12.64 32.12 -1.48
C GLY A 10 11.90 30.82 -1.21
N LEU A 11 10.75 30.64 -1.83
CA LEU A 11 10.01 29.38 -1.80
C LEU A 11 10.84 28.31 -2.51
N ARG A 12 11.13 27.21 -1.81
CA ARG A 12 11.67 26.00 -2.43
C ARG A 12 10.54 25.02 -2.70
N PRO A 13 10.57 24.33 -3.86
CA PRO A 13 9.60 23.30 -4.14
C PRO A 13 9.70 22.17 -3.10
N PRO A 14 8.58 21.59 -2.66
CA PRO A 14 8.59 20.44 -1.75
C PRO A 14 8.95 19.16 -2.53
N GLU A 15 10.25 18.90 -2.72
CA GLU A 15 10.77 17.87 -3.62
C GLU A 15 10.19 16.48 -3.36
N GLU A 16 10.12 16.05 -2.10
CA GLU A 16 9.60 14.73 -1.71
C GLU A 16 8.09 14.61 -1.94
N ALA A 17 7.33 15.70 -1.72
CA ALA A 17 5.90 15.73 -2.01
C ALA A 17 5.62 15.67 -3.52
N ILE A 18 6.42 16.39 -4.31
CA ILE A 18 6.36 16.35 -5.78
C ILE A 18 6.72 14.96 -6.28
N ALA A 19 7.82 14.37 -5.78
CA ALA A 19 8.25 13.03 -6.13
C ALA A 19 7.14 12.02 -5.82
N PHE A 20 6.55 12.09 -4.62
CA PHE A 20 5.44 11.24 -4.20
C PHE A 20 4.20 11.38 -5.11
N PHE A 21 3.85 12.58 -5.53
CA PHE A 21 2.69 12.78 -6.40
C PHE A 21 2.96 12.33 -7.85
N ARG A 22 4.13 12.66 -8.38
CA ARG A 22 4.52 12.34 -9.77
C ARG A 22 4.77 10.85 -9.98
N GLN A 23 5.17 10.10 -8.95
CA GLN A 23 5.31 8.65 -9.07
C GLN A 23 3.98 7.89 -9.19
N LYS A 24 2.82 8.51 -8.91
CA LYS A 24 1.54 7.80 -8.98
C LYS A 24 1.19 7.39 -10.42
N GLY A 25 0.66 6.17 -10.58
CA GLY A 25 -0.01 5.75 -11.81
C GLY A 25 -1.38 6.40 -11.96
N TYR A 26 -2.19 5.94 -12.93
CA TYR A 26 -3.61 6.29 -13.02
C TYR A 26 -4.47 5.07 -12.67
N ALA A 27 -5.57 5.31 -11.98
CA ALA A 27 -6.65 4.34 -11.80
C ALA A 27 -7.98 5.01 -12.16
N ILE A 28 -8.87 4.28 -12.83
CA ILE A 28 -10.21 4.74 -13.17
C ILE A 28 -11.17 4.11 -12.16
N GLY A 29 -11.96 4.94 -11.46
CA GLY A 29 -13.01 4.48 -10.55
C GLY A 29 -14.28 5.28 -10.76
N PHE A 30 -15.44 4.63 -10.62
CA PHE A 30 -16.74 5.29 -10.66
C PHE A 30 -17.14 5.82 -9.25
N ASP A 31 -16.83 5.04 -8.22
CA ASP A 31 -16.98 5.39 -6.81
C ASP A 31 -15.59 5.66 -6.19
N HIS A 32 -15.53 6.46 -5.13
CA HIS A 32 -14.26 6.69 -4.43
C HIS A 32 -13.78 5.42 -3.72
N ARG A 33 -14.71 4.51 -3.40
CA ARG A 33 -14.43 3.20 -2.79
C ARG A 33 -13.93 2.16 -3.80
N ASP A 34 -13.91 2.48 -5.10
CA ASP A 34 -13.41 1.57 -6.14
C ASP A 34 -11.87 1.49 -6.15
N VAL A 35 -11.19 2.54 -5.68
CA VAL A 35 -9.74 2.54 -5.44
C VAL A 35 -9.56 2.67 -3.94
N TRP A 36 -9.06 1.63 -3.28
CA TRP A 36 -9.18 1.51 -1.83
C TRP A 36 -7.84 1.67 -1.12
N GLN A 37 -7.83 2.44 -0.02
CA GLN A 37 -6.71 2.58 0.91
C GLN A 37 -5.35 2.76 0.23
N GLU A 38 -4.47 1.77 0.36
CA GLU A 38 -3.09 1.73 -0.14
C GLU A 38 -3.02 2.00 -1.65
N GLU A 39 -4.05 1.64 -2.42
CA GLU A 39 -4.10 1.92 -3.85
C GLU A 39 -4.04 3.43 -4.16
N HIS A 40 -4.51 4.29 -3.24
CA HIS A 40 -4.36 5.75 -3.38
C HIS A 40 -2.90 6.22 -3.25
N GLN A 41 -2.00 5.44 -2.65
CA GLN A 41 -0.56 5.73 -2.64
C GLN A 41 0.09 5.35 -3.97
N ALA A 42 -0.44 4.32 -4.64
CA ALA A 42 0.05 3.84 -5.93
C ALA A 42 -0.52 4.59 -7.14
N ALA A 43 -1.78 5.03 -7.07
CA ALA A 43 -2.52 5.55 -8.22
C ALA A 43 -3.26 6.86 -7.91
N PHE A 44 -3.30 7.72 -8.91
CA PHE A 44 -4.17 8.90 -8.96
C PHE A 44 -5.50 8.52 -9.59
N THR A 45 -6.59 8.83 -8.90
CA THR A 45 -7.96 8.61 -9.37
C THR A 45 -8.85 9.78 -8.96
N VAL A 46 -9.90 10.00 -9.75
CA VAL A 46 -11.02 10.87 -9.41
C VAL A 46 -12.28 10.11 -9.78
N ALA A 47 -13.14 9.85 -8.80
CA ALA A 47 -14.38 9.11 -9.03
C ALA A 47 -15.16 9.69 -10.22
N LYS A 48 -15.80 8.86 -11.06
CA LYS A 48 -16.63 9.32 -12.19
C LYS A 48 -15.86 10.11 -13.27
N ALA A 49 -14.53 10.21 -13.20
CA ALA A 49 -13.71 10.68 -14.29
C ALA A 49 -13.30 9.47 -15.13
N MET A 50 -14.25 8.96 -15.94
CA MET A 50 -14.11 7.72 -16.70
C MET A 50 -13.20 7.85 -17.94
N GLN A 51 -12.58 9.01 -18.15
CA GLN A 51 -11.70 9.29 -19.28
C GLN A 51 -10.29 9.63 -18.78
N VAL A 52 -9.28 8.97 -19.35
CA VAL A 52 -7.88 9.17 -18.97
C VAL A 52 -7.42 10.61 -19.22
N ASP A 53 -7.87 11.25 -20.30
CA ASP A 53 -7.50 12.64 -20.59
C ASP A 53 -8.00 13.63 -19.54
N LEU A 54 -9.22 13.40 -19.02
CA LEU A 54 -9.79 14.18 -17.94
C LEU A 54 -8.98 13.99 -16.63
N LEU A 55 -8.63 12.74 -16.30
CA LEU A 55 -7.78 12.44 -15.15
C LEU A 55 -6.40 13.07 -15.27
N ARG A 56 -5.78 13.00 -16.46
CA ARG A 56 -4.48 13.64 -16.74
C ARG A 56 -4.55 15.14 -16.54
N GLU A 57 -5.61 15.79 -17.00
CA GLU A 57 -5.77 17.24 -16.83
C GLU A 57 -5.90 17.63 -15.36
N ILE A 58 -6.78 16.96 -14.59
CA ILE A 58 -6.91 17.23 -13.15
C ILE A 58 -5.55 17.00 -12.46
N ARG A 59 -4.84 15.92 -12.81
CA ARG A 59 -3.52 15.61 -12.27
C ARG A 59 -2.51 16.71 -12.56
N THR A 60 -2.46 17.25 -13.78
CA THR A 60 -1.57 18.36 -14.15
C THR A 60 -1.82 19.60 -13.28
N TYR A 61 -3.09 19.95 -13.04
CA TYR A 61 -3.43 21.08 -12.17
C TYR A 61 -3.05 20.83 -10.71
N VAL A 62 -3.19 19.60 -10.22
CA VAL A 62 -2.76 19.22 -8.86
C VAL A 62 -1.23 19.25 -8.74
N ASP A 63 -0.50 18.75 -9.75
CA ASP A 63 0.96 18.81 -9.80
C ASP A 63 1.45 20.26 -9.74
N GLY A 64 0.88 21.14 -10.57
CA GLY A 64 1.19 22.57 -10.55
C GLY A 64 0.84 23.24 -9.22
N ALA A 65 -0.21 22.77 -8.53
CA ALA A 65 -0.56 23.27 -7.21
C ALA A 65 0.47 22.88 -6.14
N ILE A 66 0.96 21.64 -6.16
CA ILE A 66 2.01 21.17 -5.25
C ILE A 66 3.35 21.86 -5.56
N ALA A 67 3.74 21.90 -6.85
CA ALA A 67 5.04 22.39 -7.26
C ALA A 67 5.20 23.91 -7.12
N ASN A 68 4.15 24.67 -7.42
CA ASN A 68 4.22 26.14 -7.48
C ASN A 68 3.55 26.84 -6.28
N GLY A 69 2.92 26.10 -5.37
CA GLY A 69 2.14 26.69 -4.26
C GLY A 69 0.87 27.41 -4.75
N THR A 70 0.21 26.88 -5.78
CA THR A 70 -0.98 27.51 -6.38
C THR A 70 -2.14 27.49 -5.41
N THR A 71 -2.80 28.63 -5.17
CA THR A 71 -3.97 28.69 -4.25
C THR A 71 -5.19 27.95 -4.80
N PHE A 72 -6.12 27.58 -3.93
CA PHE A 72 -7.37 26.94 -4.35
C PHE A 72 -8.19 27.81 -5.33
N GLU A 73 -8.22 29.12 -5.14
CA GLU A 73 -8.96 30.03 -6.03
C GLU A 73 -8.36 30.04 -7.44
N THR A 74 -7.04 30.09 -7.55
CA THR A 74 -6.32 29.99 -8.83
C THR A 74 -6.51 28.61 -9.48
N PHE A 75 -6.37 27.53 -8.70
CA PHE A 75 -6.61 26.15 -9.16
C PHE A 75 -8.02 25.99 -9.74
N LYS A 76 -9.04 26.47 -9.01
CA LYS A 76 -10.44 26.43 -9.42
C LYS A 76 -10.69 27.26 -10.67
N ALA A 77 -10.13 28.47 -10.75
CA ALA A 77 -10.31 29.37 -11.89
C ALA A 77 -9.73 28.78 -13.19
N GLY A 78 -8.60 28.08 -13.11
CA GLY A 78 -7.98 27.43 -14.27
C GLY A 78 -8.65 26.11 -14.65
N LEU A 79 -8.92 25.22 -13.69
CA LEU A 79 -9.42 23.88 -13.99
C LEU A 79 -10.92 23.86 -14.37
N LYS A 80 -11.76 24.70 -13.75
CA LYS A 80 -13.21 24.68 -13.98
C LYS A 80 -13.59 24.82 -15.47
N PRO A 81 -13.07 25.81 -16.23
CA PRO A 81 -13.40 25.95 -17.65
C PRO A 81 -13.10 24.68 -18.47
N GLU A 82 -11.96 24.03 -18.21
CA GLU A 82 -11.59 22.81 -18.94
C GLU A 82 -12.52 21.64 -18.62
N LEU A 83 -12.92 21.48 -17.35
CA LEU A 83 -13.89 20.46 -16.96
C LEU A 83 -15.27 20.71 -17.58
N VAL A 84 -15.70 21.97 -17.71
CA VAL A 84 -16.95 22.34 -18.39
C VAL A 84 -16.88 21.98 -19.87
N LYS A 85 -15.79 22.33 -20.56
CA LYS A 85 -15.58 21.98 -21.99
C LYS A 85 -15.66 20.48 -22.24
N ARG A 86 -15.18 19.67 -21.29
CA ARG A 86 -15.23 18.19 -21.36
C ARG A 86 -16.54 17.58 -20.88
N GLY A 87 -17.55 18.40 -20.56
CA GLY A 87 -18.85 17.92 -20.07
C GLY A 87 -18.81 17.34 -18.65
N TRP A 88 -17.74 17.55 -17.89
CA TRP A 88 -17.58 17.04 -16.53
C TRP A 88 -17.91 18.10 -15.47
N TRP A 89 -19.11 18.69 -15.53
CA TRP A 89 -19.52 19.71 -14.56
C TRP A 89 -21.01 19.63 -14.23
N GLY A 90 -21.37 19.88 -12.97
CA GLY A 90 -22.76 19.81 -12.51
C GLY A 90 -23.22 18.37 -12.24
N ARG A 91 -24.49 18.10 -12.49
CA ARG A 91 -25.11 16.78 -12.31
C ARG A 91 -25.31 16.11 -13.68
N ALA A 92 -25.16 14.81 -13.72
CA ALA A 92 -25.44 14.01 -14.91
C ALA A 92 -26.03 12.66 -14.52
N THR A 93 -26.74 12.02 -15.43
CA THR A 93 -27.18 10.65 -15.27
C THR A 93 -26.12 9.73 -15.88
N MET A 94 -25.61 8.77 -15.10
CA MET A 94 -24.60 7.81 -15.55
C MET A 94 -24.97 6.39 -15.09
N ALA A 95 -24.68 5.40 -15.93
CA ALA A 95 -24.74 4.00 -15.52
C ALA A 95 -23.55 3.69 -14.61
N ASP A 96 -23.81 3.11 -13.44
CA ASP A 96 -22.76 2.56 -12.58
C ASP A 96 -22.22 1.25 -13.18
N PRO A 97 -20.91 1.13 -13.48
CA PRO A 97 -20.35 -0.05 -14.12
C PRO A 97 -20.54 -1.36 -13.34
N ALA A 98 -20.78 -1.30 -12.03
CA ALA A 98 -20.91 -2.51 -11.22
C ALA A 98 -22.30 -3.16 -11.30
N ASP A 99 -23.37 -2.37 -11.48
CA ASP A 99 -24.76 -2.85 -11.49
C ASP A 99 -25.54 -2.47 -12.75
N GLY A 100 -24.97 -1.63 -13.62
CA GLY A 100 -25.59 -1.14 -14.85
C GLY A 100 -26.72 -0.12 -14.64
N GLN A 101 -27.02 0.25 -13.39
CA GLN A 101 -28.16 1.13 -13.09
C GLN A 101 -27.82 2.60 -13.36
N LEU A 102 -28.77 3.30 -13.98
CA LEU A 102 -28.68 4.76 -14.19
C LEU A 102 -28.88 5.49 -12.86
N LYS A 103 -27.88 6.28 -12.46
CA LYS A 103 -27.89 7.07 -11.23
C LYS A 103 -27.64 8.54 -11.55
N ASP A 104 -28.34 9.41 -10.85
CA ASP A 104 -28.06 10.84 -10.86
C ASP A 104 -26.83 11.14 -10.01
N VAL A 105 -25.74 11.52 -10.68
CA VAL A 105 -24.44 11.71 -10.05
C VAL A 105 -23.99 13.16 -10.10
N GLN A 106 -23.27 13.57 -9.07
CA GLN A 106 -22.53 14.84 -9.08
C GLN A 106 -21.18 14.63 -9.80
N LEU A 107 -20.94 15.35 -10.89
CA LEU A 107 -19.66 15.45 -11.60
C LEU A 107 -18.80 16.54 -10.93
N GLY A 108 -18.26 17.50 -11.69
CA GLY A 108 -17.54 18.65 -11.15
C GLY A 108 -18.45 19.61 -10.36
N SER A 109 -17.93 20.14 -9.26
CA SER A 109 -18.51 21.26 -8.51
C SER A 109 -17.41 21.99 -7.74
N PRO A 110 -17.62 23.25 -7.30
CA PRO A 110 -16.62 23.97 -6.51
C PRO A 110 -16.24 23.23 -5.22
N ARG A 111 -17.23 22.66 -4.52
CA ARG A 111 -16.99 21.83 -3.32
C ARG A 111 -16.14 20.61 -3.66
N ARG A 112 -16.43 19.93 -4.77
CA ARG A 112 -15.68 18.75 -5.17
C ARG A 112 -14.25 19.07 -5.58
N LEU A 113 -14.05 20.16 -6.32
CA LEU A 113 -12.71 20.66 -6.63
C LEU A 113 -11.91 20.96 -5.35
N LYS A 114 -12.56 21.51 -4.33
CA LYS A 114 -11.91 21.72 -3.03
C LYS A 114 -11.46 20.42 -2.38
N VAL A 115 -12.29 19.39 -2.41
CA VAL A 115 -11.92 18.06 -1.88
C VAL A 115 -10.75 17.46 -2.65
N ILE A 116 -10.78 17.51 -3.99
CA ILE A 116 -9.67 17.02 -4.84
C ILE A 116 -8.38 17.76 -4.52
N TYR A 117 -8.43 19.09 -4.47
CA TYR A 117 -7.30 19.95 -4.17
C TYR A 117 -6.75 19.67 -2.76
N ASP A 118 -7.58 19.79 -1.71
CA ASP A 118 -7.12 19.67 -0.33
C ASP A 118 -6.58 18.27 -0.04
N THR A 119 -7.25 17.22 -0.52
CA THR A 119 -6.86 15.83 -0.22
C THR A 119 -5.53 15.49 -0.89
N ASN A 120 -5.37 15.77 -2.19
CA ASN A 120 -4.15 15.43 -2.90
C ASN A 120 -2.94 16.22 -2.38
N LEU A 121 -3.09 17.53 -2.14
CA LEU A 121 -1.99 18.36 -1.63
C LEU A 121 -1.58 17.90 -0.23
N ARG A 122 -2.54 17.69 0.68
CA ARG A 122 -2.22 17.31 2.05
C ARG A 122 -1.60 15.92 2.14
N THR A 123 -2.13 14.94 1.40
CA THR A 123 -1.52 13.61 1.34
C THR A 123 -0.11 13.68 0.76
N ALA A 124 0.11 14.41 -0.34
CA ALA A 124 1.44 14.55 -0.93
C ALA A 124 2.44 15.20 0.03
N HIS A 125 2.04 16.30 0.68
CA HIS A 125 2.90 16.95 1.67
C HIS A 125 3.16 16.10 2.91
N SER A 126 2.18 15.31 3.35
CA SER A 126 2.37 14.41 4.50
C SER A 126 3.32 13.26 4.18
N GLU A 127 3.22 12.70 2.99
CA GLU A 127 4.12 11.63 2.52
C GLU A 127 5.55 12.16 2.34
N GLY A 128 5.70 13.36 1.77
CA GLY A 128 7.02 14.01 1.73
C GLY A 128 7.54 14.46 3.09
N GLN A 129 6.65 14.74 4.06
CA GLN A 129 7.05 14.97 5.45
C GLN A 129 7.54 13.66 6.09
N TRP A 130 6.88 12.54 5.81
CA TRP A 130 7.25 11.23 6.34
C TRP A 130 8.63 10.78 5.86
N GLU A 131 8.96 10.98 4.58
CA GLU A 131 10.29 10.68 4.04
C GLU A 131 11.38 11.45 4.78
N ARG A 132 11.22 12.77 4.93
CA ARG A 132 12.15 13.61 5.72
C ARG A 132 12.22 13.21 7.19
N ILE A 133 11.10 12.78 7.79
CA ILE A 133 11.08 12.26 9.16
C ILE A 133 11.97 11.03 9.27
N GLN A 134 11.83 10.07 8.34
CA GLN A 134 12.63 8.84 8.34
C GLN A 134 14.12 9.12 8.14
N GLU A 135 14.48 10.05 7.26
CA GLU A 135 15.88 10.48 7.06
C GLU A 135 16.49 11.11 8.32
N ALA A 136 15.72 11.96 9.01
CA ALA A 136 16.20 12.71 10.16
C ALA A 136 16.08 11.95 11.50
N LYS A 137 15.44 10.77 11.53
CA LYS A 137 15.04 10.09 12.79
C LYS A 137 16.20 9.77 13.72
N ALA A 138 17.42 9.56 13.20
CA ALA A 138 18.60 9.34 14.03
C ALA A 138 18.93 10.56 14.92
N SER A 139 18.65 11.77 14.43
CA SER A 139 18.92 13.02 15.15
C SER A 139 17.66 13.60 15.83
N MET A 140 16.49 13.32 15.28
CA MET A 140 15.20 13.78 15.80
C MET A 140 14.21 12.59 15.90
N PRO A 141 14.39 11.73 16.92
CA PRO A 141 13.69 10.44 17.00
C PRO A 141 12.26 10.53 17.54
N TYR A 142 11.73 11.72 17.80
CA TYR A 142 10.39 11.90 18.38
C TYR A 142 9.49 12.72 17.47
N LEU A 143 8.19 12.43 17.49
CA LEU A 143 7.14 13.17 16.82
C LEU A 143 6.11 13.65 17.83
N MET A 144 5.73 14.92 17.72
CA MET A 144 4.57 15.48 18.41
C MET A 144 3.40 15.59 17.43
N TYR A 145 2.25 15.03 17.81
CA TYR A 145 1.02 15.18 17.03
C TYR A 145 0.53 16.61 17.18
N ASP A 146 0.43 17.34 16.06
CA ASP A 146 -0.11 18.69 16.02
C ASP A 146 -1.49 18.64 15.37
N HIS A 147 -2.51 18.80 16.19
CA HIS A 147 -3.88 18.97 15.75
C HIS A 147 -4.13 20.45 15.49
N THR A 148 -4.50 20.79 14.25
CA THR A 148 -4.87 22.17 13.91
C THR A 148 -6.35 22.39 14.21
N PRO A 149 -6.73 23.33 15.10
CA PRO A 149 -8.12 23.61 15.44
C PRO A 149 -8.96 23.91 14.19
N SER A 150 -10.15 23.32 14.14
CA SER A 150 -11.08 23.46 13.03
C SER A 150 -12.50 23.58 13.57
N ALA A 151 -13.34 24.37 12.91
CA ALA A 151 -14.76 24.52 13.31
C ALA A 151 -15.51 23.19 13.42
N HIS A 152 -15.04 22.16 12.70
CA HIS A 152 -15.53 20.78 12.77
C HIS A 152 -14.34 19.83 12.92
N GLU A 153 -13.64 19.93 14.06
CA GLU A 153 -12.57 18.99 14.42
C GLU A 153 -13.11 17.61 14.80
N ARG A 154 -12.26 16.59 14.61
CA ARG A 154 -12.52 15.25 15.15
C ARG A 154 -12.04 15.22 16.58
N LYS A 155 -12.94 14.93 17.52
CA LYS A 155 -12.64 14.97 18.96
C LYS A 155 -11.53 13.99 19.34
N GLU A 156 -11.46 12.86 18.64
CA GLU A 156 -10.39 11.88 18.77
C GLU A 156 -9.02 12.50 18.46
N HIS A 157 -8.92 13.29 17.39
CA HIS A 157 -7.65 13.92 16.99
C HIS A 157 -7.26 15.06 17.92
N ALA A 158 -8.26 15.82 18.42
CA ALA A 158 -8.02 16.84 19.43
C ALA A 158 -7.49 16.24 20.74
N ALA A 159 -7.93 15.03 21.10
CA ALA A 159 -7.42 14.31 22.28
C ALA A 159 -5.96 13.84 22.12
N TRP A 160 -5.44 13.79 20.89
CA TRP A 160 -4.04 13.44 20.62
C TRP A 160 -3.12 14.66 20.52
N ASP A 161 -3.66 15.88 20.58
CA ASP A 161 -2.86 17.09 20.43
C ASP A 161 -1.74 17.17 21.47
N GLY A 162 -0.52 17.44 21.02
CA GLY A 162 0.67 17.50 21.87
C GLY A 162 1.21 16.13 22.30
N LEU A 163 0.61 15.01 21.91
CA LEU A 163 1.14 13.67 22.18
C LEU A 163 2.50 13.50 21.51
N VAL A 164 3.54 13.23 22.30
CA VAL A 164 4.91 13.00 21.82
C VAL A 164 5.24 11.52 21.90
N LEU A 165 5.58 10.90 20.77
CA LEU A 165 5.97 9.49 20.67
C LEU A 165 7.28 9.31 19.88
N PRO A 166 8.01 8.19 20.09
CA PRO A 166 9.09 7.80 19.18
C PRO A 166 8.61 7.60 17.74
N VAL A 167 9.45 7.92 16.75
CA VAL A 167 9.14 7.75 15.31
C VAL A 167 8.74 6.32 14.95
N ASP A 168 9.41 5.32 15.55
CA ASP A 168 9.20 3.91 15.25
C ASP A 168 8.07 3.27 16.11
N ASP A 169 7.31 4.05 16.87
CA ASP A 169 6.13 3.56 17.59
C ASP A 169 5.05 3.09 16.60
N PRO A 170 4.49 1.87 16.73
CA PRO A 170 3.46 1.36 15.82
C PRO A 170 2.23 2.27 15.68
N TRP A 171 1.87 2.99 16.76
CA TRP A 171 0.75 3.92 16.74
C TRP A 171 1.01 5.09 15.78
N VAL A 172 2.25 5.57 15.69
CA VAL A 172 2.64 6.63 14.75
C VAL A 172 2.38 6.20 13.31
N ALA A 173 2.78 4.99 12.92
CA ALA A 173 2.52 4.50 11.56
C ALA A 173 1.01 4.36 11.29
N ALA A 174 0.24 3.87 12.27
CA ALA A 174 -1.20 3.68 12.17
C ALA A 174 -1.99 5.01 12.13
N HIS A 175 -1.50 6.07 12.78
CA HIS A 175 -2.21 7.34 12.97
C HIS A 175 -1.58 8.56 12.30
N SER A 176 -0.52 8.36 11.51
CA SER A 176 0.14 9.46 10.78
C SER A 176 -0.84 10.20 9.87
N PRO A 177 -1.02 11.53 9.99
CA PRO A 177 -1.85 12.29 9.06
C PRO A 177 -1.44 12.03 7.60
N VAL A 178 -2.34 12.07 6.62
CA VAL A 178 -3.75 12.45 6.61
C VAL A 178 -4.63 11.22 6.85
N LYS A 179 -5.35 11.16 7.97
CA LYS A 179 -6.19 9.99 8.34
C LYS A 179 -7.68 10.13 8.06
N ALA A 180 -8.09 11.17 7.35
CA ALA A 180 -9.46 11.36 6.93
C ALA A 180 -9.63 12.53 5.96
N TRP A 181 -10.78 12.56 5.27
CA TRP A 181 -11.21 13.71 4.47
C TRP A 181 -11.18 15.01 5.29
N GLY A 182 -10.53 16.03 4.73
CA GLY A 182 -10.40 17.36 5.35
C GLY A 182 -9.49 17.44 6.58
N CYS A 183 -8.72 16.38 6.90
CA CYS A 183 -7.78 16.39 8.01
C CYS A 183 -6.69 17.46 7.81
N LYS A 184 -6.34 18.17 8.90
CA LYS A 184 -5.33 19.25 8.90
C LYS A 184 -4.18 19.00 9.87
N CYS A 185 -4.21 17.88 10.58
CA CYS A 185 -3.18 17.49 11.51
C CYS A 185 -1.86 17.28 10.78
N ARG A 186 -0.74 17.44 11.50
CA ARG A 186 0.60 17.16 11.00
C ARG A 186 1.48 16.62 12.12
N TRP A 187 2.65 16.13 11.75
CA TRP A 187 3.70 15.84 12.72
C TRP A 187 4.61 17.05 12.91
N ILE A 188 5.09 17.25 14.14
CA ILE A 188 6.23 18.10 14.44
C ILE A 188 7.35 17.19 14.92
N GLN A 189 8.43 17.11 14.16
CA GLN A 189 9.58 16.29 14.52
C GLN A 189 10.46 17.00 15.56
N LEU A 190 10.90 16.26 16.57
CA LEU A 190 11.58 16.78 17.75
C LEU A 190 12.84 15.96 18.07
N GLY A 191 13.93 16.67 18.35
CA GLY A 191 15.10 16.13 19.03
C GLY A 191 14.98 16.23 20.55
N ARG A 192 15.81 15.47 21.28
CA ARG A 192 15.78 15.43 22.75
C ARG A 192 15.94 16.82 23.39
N ARG A 193 16.86 17.64 22.88
CA ARG A 193 17.07 19.01 23.36
C ARG A 193 15.84 19.91 23.22
N GLN A 194 15.02 19.71 22.19
CA GLN A 194 13.78 20.47 22.00
C GLN A 194 12.73 20.04 23.02
N ILE A 195 12.61 18.73 23.26
CA ILE A 195 11.72 18.19 24.30
C ILE A 195 12.06 18.81 25.66
N ASP A 196 13.34 18.76 26.06
CA ASP A 196 13.79 19.28 27.35
C ASP A 196 13.58 20.81 27.46
N ARG A 197 13.90 21.56 26.39
CA ARG A 197 13.74 23.03 26.35
C ARG A 197 12.28 23.46 26.46
N HIS A 198 11.38 22.75 25.80
CA HIS A 198 9.95 23.08 25.77
C HIS A 198 9.17 22.43 26.92
N GLY A 199 9.83 21.69 27.82
CA GLY A 199 9.18 20.99 28.93
C GLY A 199 8.21 19.90 28.48
N LEU A 200 8.38 19.38 27.26
CA LEU A 200 7.56 18.31 26.72
C LEU A 200 7.95 16.97 27.36
N LYS A 201 7.04 16.00 27.33
CA LYS A 201 7.29 14.64 27.82
C LYS A 201 6.99 13.64 26.73
N VAL A 202 7.88 12.67 26.56
CA VAL A 202 7.60 11.50 25.72
C VAL A 202 6.52 10.68 26.44
N GLY A 203 5.36 10.54 25.80
CA GLY A 203 4.22 9.82 26.32
C GLY A 203 4.25 8.34 25.97
N GLN A 204 3.14 7.67 26.24
CA GLN A 204 2.83 6.34 25.75
C GLN A 204 1.67 6.43 24.76
N ALA A 205 1.68 5.58 23.74
CA ALA A 205 0.59 5.52 22.79
C ALA A 205 -0.73 5.17 23.51
N PRO A 206 -1.87 5.81 23.14
CA PRO A 206 -3.17 5.43 23.63
C PRO A 206 -3.48 3.95 23.33
N ALA A 207 -4.28 3.32 24.19
CA ALA A 207 -4.76 1.97 23.92
C ALA A 207 -5.57 1.94 22.61
N GLU A 208 -5.14 1.08 21.69
CA GLU A 208 -5.74 0.97 20.37
C GLU A 208 -7.15 0.36 20.46
N ARG A 209 -8.11 0.96 19.75
CA ARG A 209 -9.46 0.43 19.61
C ARG A 209 -9.76 0.27 18.14
N TYR A 210 -10.31 -0.87 17.76
CA TYR A 210 -10.65 -1.16 16.37
C TYR A 210 -12.17 -1.19 16.18
N LEU A 211 -12.61 -0.71 15.03
CA LEU A 211 -13.98 -0.76 14.56
C LEU A 211 -14.04 -1.61 13.29
N ASP A 212 -15.04 -2.49 13.20
CA ASP A 212 -15.30 -3.23 11.97
C ASP A 212 -16.00 -2.31 10.96
N TYR A 213 -15.45 -2.24 9.75
CA TYR A 213 -16.01 -1.50 8.63
C TYR A 213 -16.19 -2.41 7.43
N THR A 214 -17.41 -2.47 6.91
CA THR A 214 -17.71 -3.18 5.67
C THR A 214 -17.80 -2.18 4.51
N ASN A 215 -16.92 -2.33 3.54
CA ASN A 215 -16.99 -1.58 2.29
C ASN A 215 -18.24 -2.01 1.53
N GLN A 216 -19.22 -1.11 1.42
CA GLN A 216 -20.50 -1.41 0.75
C GLN A 216 -20.34 -1.66 -0.75
N ARG A 217 -19.19 -1.32 -1.34
CA ARG A 217 -18.91 -1.52 -2.76
C ARG A 217 -18.42 -2.94 -3.05
N THR A 218 -17.50 -3.44 -2.24
CA THR A 218 -16.87 -4.76 -2.43
C THR A 218 -17.45 -5.85 -1.54
N GLY A 219 -18.17 -5.47 -0.48
CA GLY A 219 -18.62 -6.39 0.58
C GLY A 219 -17.52 -6.78 1.58
N GLU A 220 -16.30 -6.28 1.41
CA GLU A 220 -15.16 -6.63 2.26
C GLU A 220 -15.24 -5.95 3.63
N THR A 221 -15.07 -6.73 4.71
CA THR A 221 -14.98 -6.21 6.08
C THR A 221 -13.51 -6.10 6.53
N SER A 222 -13.13 -4.93 7.02
CA SER A 222 -11.81 -4.62 7.55
C SER A 222 -11.89 -4.03 8.96
N ARG A 223 -10.81 -4.18 9.74
CA ARG A 223 -10.68 -3.55 11.06
C ARG A 223 -9.94 -2.23 10.94
N VAL A 224 -10.54 -1.16 11.40
CA VAL A 224 -10.01 0.21 11.29
C VAL A 224 -9.77 0.79 12.68
N PRO A 225 -8.58 1.37 12.96
CA PRO A 225 -8.33 2.06 14.22
C PRO A 225 -9.31 3.20 14.48
N ALA A 226 -9.68 3.41 15.74
CA ALA A 226 -10.58 4.47 16.15
C ALA A 226 -9.98 5.85 15.82
N GLY A 227 -10.74 6.71 15.16
CA GLY A 227 -10.26 8.01 14.69
C GLY A 227 -9.55 7.97 13.33
N VAL A 228 -9.41 6.80 12.70
CA VAL A 228 -8.98 6.68 11.31
C VAL A 228 -10.18 6.45 10.41
N ASP A 229 -10.27 7.21 9.33
CA ASP A 229 -11.26 6.98 8.28
C ASP A 229 -10.85 5.71 7.49
N PRO A 230 -11.79 4.77 7.23
CA PRO A 230 -11.49 3.51 6.54
C PRO A 230 -10.75 3.67 5.22
N GLU A 231 -10.98 4.75 4.47
CA GLU A 231 -10.32 5.03 3.19
C GLU A 231 -8.88 5.48 3.33
N PHE A 232 -8.50 5.95 4.53
CA PHE A 232 -7.16 6.44 4.87
C PHE A 232 -6.42 5.48 5.82
N ASN A 233 -6.96 4.27 5.99
CA ASN A 233 -6.36 3.23 6.83
C ASN A 233 -5.19 2.52 6.13
N TYR A 234 -4.15 3.27 5.84
CA TYR A 234 -2.87 2.79 5.29
C TYR A 234 -1.70 3.55 5.92
N PRO A 235 -0.53 2.92 6.10
CA PRO A 235 0.64 3.59 6.67
C PRO A 235 1.28 4.54 5.64
N PRO A 236 1.91 5.67 6.07
CA PRO A 236 2.69 6.52 5.17
C PRO A 236 3.93 5.78 4.63
N GLY A 237 4.43 6.18 3.46
CA GLY A 237 5.55 5.54 2.78
C GLY A 237 5.22 4.16 2.17
N GLY A 238 3.95 3.75 2.17
CA GLY A 238 3.49 2.41 1.80
C GLY A 238 3.49 2.10 0.31
N ARG A 239 3.71 3.09 -0.59
CA ARG A 239 3.45 2.94 -2.04
C ARG A 239 3.99 1.67 -2.67
N ARG A 240 5.25 1.30 -2.40
CA ARG A 240 5.85 0.08 -2.99
C ARG A 240 5.06 -1.16 -2.58
N ALA A 241 4.71 -1.27 -1.30
CA ALA A 241 3.84 -2.32 -0.81
C ALA A 241 2.46 -2.26 -1.45
N SER A 242 1.89 -1.07 -1.61
CA SER A 242 0.58 -0.86 -2.24
C SER A 242 0.55 -1.29 -3.71
N LEU A 243 1.60 -1.00 -4.49
CA LEU A 243 1.71 -1.43 -5.88
C LEU A 243 1.72 -2.95 -5.99
N VAL A 244 2.43 -3.61 -5.09
CA VAL A 244 2.52 -5.07 -5.03
C VAL A 244 1.17 -5.66 -4.60
N GLY A 245 0.48 -5.05 -3.63
CA GLY A 245 -0.87 -5.42 -3.22
C GLY A 245 -1.90 -5.28 -4.35
N ALA A 246 -1.89 -4.14 -5.07
CA ALA A 246 -2.77 -3.91 -6.22
C ALA A 246 -2.50 -4.90 -7.37
N LEU A 247 -1.23 -5.30 -7.57
CA LEU A 247 -0.85 -6.34 -8.51
C LEU A 247 -1.45 -7.70 -8.11
N ALA A 248 -1.36 -8.07 -6.83
CA ALA A 248 -1.96 -9.30 -6.31
C ALA A 248 -3.50 -9.30 -6.50
N GLY A 249 -4.18 -8.20 -6.16
CA GLY A 249 -5.63 -8.07 -6.34
C GLY A 249 -6.07 -8.18 -7.81
N LYS A 250 -5.31 -7.58 -8.74
CA LYS A 250 -5.58 -7.73 -10.19
C LYS A 250 -5.41 -9.16 -10.67
N LEU A 251 -4.43 -9.90 -10.15
CA LEU A 251 -4.26 -11.32 -10.48
C LEU A 251 -5.45 -12.15 -10.00
N GLU A 252 -5.96 -11.89 -8.79
CA GLU A 252 -7.14 -12.56 -8.24
C GLU A 252 -8.43 -12.28 -9.04
N GLN A 253 -8.48 -11.18 -9.80
CA GLN A 253 -9.60 -10.86 -10.69
C GLN A 253 -9.50 -11.48 -12.09
N LEU A 254 -8.32 -11.98 -12.50
CA LEU A 254 -8.17 -12.66 -13.79
C LEU A 254 -8.92 -14.00 -13.81
N PRO A 255 -9.37 -14.47 -14.99
CA PRO A 255 -9.78 -15.86 -15.18
C PRO A 255 -8.72 -16.84 -14.66
N ALA A 256 -9.14 -17.88 -13.95
CA ALA A 256 -8.25 -18.78 -13.22
C ALA A 256 -7.20 -19.48 -14.12
N ASP A 257 -7.55 -19.73 -15.38
CA ASP A 257 -6.68 -20.31 -16.40
C ASP A 257 -5.52 -19.38 -16.81
N LEU A 258 -5.70 -18.07 -16.69
CA LEU A 258 -4.69 -17.07 -17.06
C LEU A 258 -3.74 -16.70 -15.91
N ARG A 259 -4.13 -16.94 -14.65
CA ARG A 259 -3.35 -16.53 -13.46
C ARG A 259 -1.95 -17.14 -13.41
N PRO A 260 -1.73 -18.45 -13.67
CA PRO A 260 -0.39 -19.04 -13.58
C PRO A 260 0.60 -18.41 -14.55
N ALA A 261 0.17 -18.15 -15.80
CA ALA A 261 0.99 -17.49 -16.80
C ALA A 261 1.27 -16.02 -16.41
N ALA A 262 0.27 -15.31 -15.89
CA ALA A 262 0.43 -13.94 -15.41
C ALA A 262 1.43 -13.87 -14.25
N VAL A 263 1.35 -14.75 -13.25
CA VAL A 263 2.32 -14.80 -12.14
C VAL A 263 3.72 -15.19 -12.62
N ALA A 264 3.85 -16.17 -13.51
CA ALA A 264 5.15 -16.57 -14.07
C ALA A 264 5.85 -15.39 -14.77
N SER A 265 5.10 -14.51 -15.45
CA SER A 265 5.66 -13.31 -16.09
C SER A 265 6.27 -12.30 -15.12
N LEU A 266 5.89 -12.35 -13.84
CA LEU A 266 6.37 -11.44 -12.79
C LEU A 266 7.70 -11.89 -12.18
N SER A 267 8.10 -13.16 -12.36
CA SER A 267 9.27 -13.78 -11.72
C SER A 267 10.64 -13.30 -12.25
N GLY A 268 10.67 -12.40 -13.24
CA GLY A 268 11.88 -11.85 -13.85
C GLY A 268 12.46 -10.63 -13.13
N GLU A 269 12.84 -9.60 -13.90
CA GLU A 269 13.47 -8.38 -13.37
C GLU A 269 12.62 -7.67 -12.31
N ALA A 270 11.30 -7.68 -12.46
CA ALA A 270 10.39 -7.08 -11.50
C ALA A 270 10.49 -7.74 -10.11
N PHE A 271 10.52 -9.07 -10.08
CA PHE A 271 10.75 -9.81 -8.84
C PHE A 271 12.16 -9.57 -8.30
N ALA A 272 13.19 -9.58 -9.14
CA ALA A 272 14.56 -9.33 -8.70
C ALA A 272 14.72 -7.95 -8.04
N ALA A 273 14.10 -6.92 -8.63
CA ALA A 273 14.09 -5.56 -8.07
C ALA A 273 13.32 -5.50 -6.74
N TRP A 274 12.19 -6.20 -6.63
CA TRP A 274 11.44 -6.31 -5.38
C TRP A 274 12.25 -7.06 -4.31
N ALA A 275 12.89 -8.19 -4.64
CA ALA A 275 13.64 -9.02 -3.70
C ALA A 275 14.85 -8.30 -3.07
N GLN A 276 15.46 -7.33 -3.79
CA GLN A 276 16.53 -6.50 -3.26
C GLN A 276 16.06 -5.47 -2.22
N ALA A 277 14.82 -5.00 -2.34
CA ALA A 277 14.24 -4.01 -1.44
C ALA A 277 12.75 -4.33 -1.19
N PRO A 278 12.45 -5.44 -0.49
CA PRO A 278 11.11 -6.01 -0.46
C PRO A 278 10.17 -5.13 0.36
N ALA A 279 8.99 -4.85 -0.21
CA ALA A 279 7.92 -4.11 0.43
C ALA A 279 6.56 -4.70 0.01
N GLY A 280 5.71 -4.97 0.99
CA GLY A 280 4.44 -5.69 0.78
C GLY A 280 4.62 -7.18 0.50
N ASP A 281 3.55 -7.82 0.03
CA ASP A 281 3.48 -9.26 -0.19
C ASP A 281 3.43 -9.60 -1.69
N TRP A 282 4.53 -10.12 -2.23
CA TRP A 282 4.67 -10.40 -3.66
C TRP A 282 3.85 -11.62 -4.11
N PRO A 283 3.04 -11.55 -5.18
CA PRO A 283 2.37 -12.73 -5.73
C PRO A 283 3.40 -13.66 -6.38
N ILE A 284 3.74 -14.76 -5.71
CA ILE A 284 4.84 -15.65 -6.09
C ILE A 284 4.37 -16.90 -6.84
N GLY A 285 3.10 -17.25 -6.72
CA GLY A 285 2.56 -18.42 -7.42
C GLY A 285 1.04 -18.53 -7.34
N VAL A 286 0.49 -19.49 -8.08
CA VAL A 286 -0.92 -19.88 -8.08
C VAL A 286 -1.02 -21.38 -7.77
N LEU A 287 -1.85 -21.73 -6.79
CA LEU A 287 -2.17 -23.11 -6.43
C LEU A 287 -3.16 -23.71 -7.43
N ARG A 288 -3.07 -25.03 -7.64
CA ARG A 288 -4.13 -25.77 -8.32
C ARG A 288 -5.40 -25.80 -7.45
N ALA A 289 -6.55 -25.81 -8.10
CA ALA A 289 -7.86 -25.75 -7.43
C ALA A 289 -8.04 -26.85 -6.35
N ASN A 290 -7.55 -28.07 -6.60
CA ASN A 290 -7.57 -29.15 -5.62
C ASN A 290 -6.73 -28.82 -4.37
N HIS A 291 -5.50 -28.29 -4.55
CA HIS A 291 -4.64 -27.93 -3.42
C HIS A 291 -5.14 -26.72 -2.64
N ALA A 292 -5.77 -25.76 -3.33
CA ALA A 292 -6.44 -24.64 -2.66
C ALA A 292 -7.60 -25.14 -1.80
N ALA A 293 -8.39 -26.10 -2.31
CA ALA A 293 -9.47 -26.74 -1.56
C ALA A 293 -8.95 -27.56 -0.36
N ASP A 294 -7.87 -28.32 -0.54
CA ASP A 294 -7.23 -29.12 0.53
C ASP A 294 -6.73 -28.25 1.71
N LEU A 295 -6.41 -26.98 1.43
CA LEU A 295 -5.99 -25.97 2.41
C LEU A 295 -7.14 -25.05 2.88
N ALA A 296 -8.38 -25.32 2.46
CA ALA A 296 -9.56 -24.50 2.74
C ALA A 296 -9.37 -23.01 2.40
N LEU A 297 -8.68 -22.73 1.29
CA LEU A 297 -8.37 -21.37 0.86
C LEU A 297 -9.52 -20.74 0.04
N ALA A 298 -9.78 -19.46 0.29
CA ALA A 298 -10.68 -18.64 -0.51
C ALA A 298 -9.99 -17.99 -1.74
N THR A 299 -8.66 -18.13 -1.84
CA THR A 299 -7.83 -17.63 -2.94
C THR A 299 -6.86 -18.72 -3.40
N ASP A 300 -6.53 -18.74 -4.68
CA ASP A 300 -5.49 -19.62 -5.24
C ASP A 300 -4.13 -18.90 -5.36
N VAL A 301 -4.07 -17.59 -5.13
CA VAL A 301 -2.82 -16.81 -5.22
C VAL A 301 -2.00 -16.97 -3.95
N VAL A 302 -0.76 -17.45 -4.12
CA VAL A 302 0.26 -17.57 -3.09
C VAL A 302 1.11 -16.31 -3.07
N ARG A 303 1.33 -15.75 -1.89
CA ARG A 303 2.13 -14.55 -1.67
C ARG A 303 3.44 -14.84 -0.95
N LEU A 304 4.45 -14.01 -1.18
CA LEU A 304 5.74 -14.02 -0.50
C LEU A 304 5.89 -12.70 0.24
N SER A 305 5.91 -12.74 1.58
CA SER A 305 6.05 -11.53 2.38
C SER A 305 7.48 -10.99 2.33
N ALA A 306 7.62 -9.67 2.52
CA ALA A 306 8.93 -9.04 2.63
C ALA A 306 9.78 -9.62 3.78
N ALA A 307 9.15 -9.97 4.91
CA ALA A 307 9.82 -10.61 6.04
C ALA A 307 10.32 -12.02 5.69
N THR A 308 9.51 -12.82 4.97
CA THR A 308 9.95 -14.14 4.49
C THR A 308 11.07 -13.99 3.46
N MET A 309 11.04 -13.00 2.57
CA MET A 309 12.11 -12.76 1.61
C MET A 309 13.43 -12.40 2.31
N ALA A 310 13.39 -11.52 3.33
CA ALA A 310 14.57 -11.20 4.14
C ALA A 310 15.13 -12.44 4.85
N LYS A 311 14.24 -13.27 5.43
CA LYS A 311 14.62 -14.55 6.03
C LYS A 311 15.25 -15.51 5.01
N GLN A 312 14.65 -15.64 3.84
CA GLN A 312 15.16 -16.47 2.74
C GLN A 312 16.54 -16.02 2.28
N ALA A 313 16.79 -14.71 2.13
CA ALA A 313 18.09 -14.20 1.75
C ALA A 313 19.18 -14.50 2.81
N ALA A 314 18.79 -14.55 4.09
CA ALA A 314 19.70 -14.88 5.19
C ALA A 314 19.97 -16.39 5.33
N GLU A 315 18.93 -17.23 5.20
CA GLU A 315 19.03 -18.69 5.39
C GLU A 315 19.47 -19.43 4.11
N HIS A 316 19.13 -18.88 2.94
CA HIS A 316 19.37 -19.47 1.62
C HIS A 316 19.99 -18.46 0.64
N PRO A 317 21.16 -17.86 0.95
CA PRO A 317 21.83 -16.89 0.08
C PRO A 317 22.27 -17.49 -1.26
N GLU A 318 22.33 -18.83 -1.38
CA GLU A 318 22.66 -19.54 -2.60
C GLU A 318 21.58 -19.52 -3.68
N ILE A 319 20.34 -19.11 -3.33
CA ILE A 319 19.21 -19.08 -4.26
C ILE A 319 19.14 -17.71 -4.92
N ALA A 320 19.44 -17.66 -6.21
CA ALA A 320 19.32 -16.45 -7.01
C ALA A 320 17.84 -16.06 -7.22
N ALA A 321 17.56 -14.77 -7.38
CA ALA A 321 16.21 -14.27 -7.63
C ALA A 321 15.53 -14.95 -8.84
N ALA A 322 16.30 -15.23 -9.91
CA ALA A 322 15.79 -15.92 -11.10
C ALA A 322 15.32 -17.36 -10.84
N GLU A 323 15.73 -17.99 -9.74
CA GLU A 323 15.30 -19.35 -9.38
C GLU A 323 13.92 -19.37 -8.73
N TYR A 324 13.43 -18.24 -8.21
CA TYR A 324 12.09 -18.17 -7.62
C TYR A 324 10.98 -18.38 -8.67
N ARG A 325 11.28 -18.32 -9.97
CA ARG A 325 10.37 -18.78 -11.02
C ARG A 325 9.93 -20.24 -10.84
N TYR A 326 10.80 -21.08 -10.26
CA TYR A 326 10.50 -22.49 -10.01
C TYR A 326 9.49 -22.70 -8.87
N VAL A 327 9.14 -21.66 -8.11
CA VAL A 327 8.04 -21.73 -7.15
C VAL A 327 6.73 -22.01 -7.88
N GLN A 328 6.41 -21.28 -8.95
CA GLN A 328 5.21 -21.53 -9.74
C GLN A 328 5.22 -22.93 -10.37
N ASP A 329 6.37 -23.39 -10.86
CA ASP A 329 6.53 -24.75 -11.38
C ASP A 329 6.25 -25.80 -10.29
N ALA A 330 6.77 -25.61 -9.08
CA ALA A 330 6.54 -26.52 -7.97
C ALA A 330 5.04 -26.61 -7.61
N LEU A 331 4.32 -25.50 -7.62
CA LEU A 331 2.87 -25.48 -7.37
C LEU A 331 2.09 -26.16 -8.52
N ALA A 332 2.51 -25.94 -9.77
CA ALA A 332 1.84 -26.45 -10.96
C ALA A 332 2.06 -27.95 -11.19
N ARG A 333 3.30 -28.44 -11.08
CA ARG A 333 3.70 -29.81 -11.44
C ARG A 333 4.42 -30.58 -10.34
N GLY A 334 4.84 -29.92 -9.27
CA GLY A 334 5.48 -30.59 -8.15
C GLY A 334 4.55 -31.57 -7.42
N GLN A 335 5.15 -32.55 -6.75
CA GLN A 335 4.46 -33.45 -5.85
C GLN A 335 4.04 -32.69 -4.59
N ALA A 336 2.73 -32.58 -4.37
CA ALA A 336 2.17 -31.97 -3.18
C ALA A 336 2.13 -32.96 -2.02
N VAL A 337 2.50 -32.49 -0.83
CA VAL A 337 2.54 -33.26 0.40
C VAL A 337 1.94 -32.40 1.51
N GLN A 338 0.75 -32.76 1.99
CA GLN A 338 0.08 -32.02 3.05
C GLN A 338 0.79 -32.27 4.40
N GLU A 339 1.35 -31.22 5.00
CA GLU A 339 2.04 -31.30 6.31
C GLU A 339 1.06 -31.08 7.47
N SER A 340 -0.01 -30.29 7.25
CA SER A 340 -1.10 -30.10 8.20
C SER A 340 -2.34 -29.56 7.49
N ALA A 341 -3.43 -29.32 8.23
CA ALA A 341 -4.63 -28.67 7.69
C ALA A 341 -4.35 -27.31 7.04
N THR A 342 -3.28 -26.61 7.43
CA THR A 342 -2.94 -25.27 6.91
C THR A 342 -1.56 -25.21 6.26
N ALA A 343 -0.87 -26.33 6.05
CA ALA A 343 0.46 -26.33 5.46
C ALA A 343 0.63 -27.44 4.43
N MET A 344 1.19 -27.10 3.28
CA MET A 344 1.48 -28.01 2.19
C MET A 344 2.87 -27.76 1.63
N LEU A 345 3.59 -28.84 1.41
CA LEU A 345 4.90 -28.85 0.79
C LEU A 345 4.77 -29.24 -0.68
N PHE A 346 5.55 -28.61 -1.55
CA PHE A 346 5.64 -28.97 -2.97
C PHE A 346 7.07 -29.33 -3.32
N LEU A 347 7.25 -30.55 -3.81
CA LEU A 347 8.54 -31.08 -4.27
C LEU A 347 8.60 -31.04 -5.79
N LEU A 348 9.54 -30.27 -6.33
CA LEU A 348 9.83 -30.21 -7.75
C LEU A 348 11.14 -30.96 -8.01
N GLU A 349 11.04 -32.27 -8.22
CA GLU A 349 12.20 -33.18 -8.21
C GLU A 349 13.15 -32.99 -9.40
N GLU A 350 12.60 -32.73 -10.59
CA GLU A 350 13.36 -32.58 -11.83
C GLU A 350 14.33 -31.39 -11.75
N GLU A 351 13.86 -30.26 -11.24
CA GLU A 351 14.66 -29.05 -11.03
C GLU A 351 15.36 -29.01 -9.66
N GLY A 352 15.03 -29.94 -8.78
CA GLY A 352 15.65 -30.08 -7.47
C GLY A 352 15.25 -28.96 -6.50
N TYR A 353 13.97 -28.63 -6.38
CA TYR A 353 13.48 -27.62 -5.43
C TYR A 353 12.38 -28.14 -4.51
N VAL A 354 12.26 -27.49 -3.35
CA VAL A 354 11.15 -27.66 -2.42
C VAL A 354 10.64 -26.28 -2.01
N THR A 355 9.32 -26.09 -2.07
CA THR A 355 8.65 -24.92 -1.50
C THR A 355 7.61 -25.32 -0.45
N VAL A 356 7.47 -24.51 0.61
CA VAL A 356 6.50 -24.70 1.69
C VAL A 356 5.47 -23.59 1.62
N ILE A 357 4.21 -23.97 1.41
CA ILE A 357 3.06 -23.05 1.44
C ILE A 357 2.29 -23.24 2.75
N LYS A 358 1.91 -22.12 3.38
CA LYS A 358 1.05 -22.11 4.55
C LYS A 358 -0.16 -21.20 4.34
N ALA A 359 -1.35 -21.71 4.60
CA ALA A 359 -2.58 -20.95 4.68
C ALA A 359 -2.67 -20.22 6.03
N THR A 360 -3.30 -19.05 6.03
CA THR A 360 -3.72 -18.39 7.28
C THR A 360 -4.82 -19.21 7.96
N GLN A 361 -4.98 -19.04 9.28
CA GLN A 361 -6.07 -19.70 10.02
C GLN A 361 -7.47 -19.35 9.47
N THR A 362 -7.60 -18.20 8.82
CA THR A 362 -8.84 -17.73 8.21
C THR A 362 -9.09 -18.28 6.80
N GLY A 363 -8.11 -18.95 6.18
CA GLY A 363 -8.18 -19.42 4.79
C GLY A 363 -8.19 -18.29 3.73
N ARG A 364 -8.08 -17.02 4.14
CA ARG A 364 -8.16 -15.87 3.22
C ARG A 364 -6.85 -15.56 2.49
N ALA A 365 -5.73 -16.12 2.93
CA ALA A 365 -4.44 -15.90 2.29
C ALA A 365 -3.55 -17.15 2.38
N ALA A 366 -2.71 -17.34 1.37
CA ALA A 366 -1.67 -18.36 1.33
C ALA A 366 -0.29 -17.70 1.19
N PHE A 367 0.66 -18.13 2.00
CA PHE A 367 2.02 -17.61 2.00
C PHE A 367 3.04 -18.69 1.71
N MET A 368 3.98 -18.39 0.82
CA MET A 368 5.24 -19.14 0.76
C MET A 368 6.05 -18.79 2.01
N THR A 369 6.52 -19.81 2.72
CA THR A 369 7.27 -19.65 3.97
C THR A 369 8.71 -20.16 3.89
N SER A 370 9.01 -20.98 2.89
CA SER A 370 10.37 -21.42 2.59
C SER A 370 10.48 -21.90 1.14
N PHE A 371 11.62 -21.66 0.50
CA PHE A 371 12.01 -22.18 -0.80
C PHE A 371 13.49 -22.59 -0.74
N ARG A 372 13.81 -23.83 -1.13
CA ARG A 372 15.19 -24.34 -1.07
C ARG A 372 15.51 -25.34 -2.16
N ARG A 373 16.79 -25.44 -2.53
CA ARG A 373 17.31 -26.52 -3.39
C ARG A 373 17.34 -27.83 -2.62
N LEU A 374 16.98 -28.92 -3.28
CA LEU A 374 17.28 -30.28 -2.86
C LEU A 374 18.77 -30.55 -3.03
N SER A 375 19.31 -31.45 -2.22
CA SER A 375 20.71 -31.87 -2.38
C SER A 375 20.98 -32.38 -3.80
N SER A 376 22.07 -31.94 -4.41
CA SER A 376 22.52 -32.43 -5.72
C SER A 376 22.96 -33.90 -5.69
N LYS A 377 23.24 -34.45 -4.50
CA LYS A 377 23.57 -35.87 -4.33
C LYS A 377 22.28 -36.68 -4.25
N GLU A 378 22.06 -37.55 -5.25
CA GLU A 378 20.85 -38.36 -5.39
C GLU A 378 20.45 -39.13 -4.11
N VAL A 379 21.42 -39.71 -3.41
CA VAL A 379 21.16 -40.41 -2.13
C VAL A 379 20.61 -39.46 -1.06
N LYS A 380 21.24 -38.30 -0.88
CA LYS A 380 20.81 -37.29 0.10
C LYS A 380 19.48 -36.66 -0.30
N ARG A 381 19.25 -36.47 -1.61
CA ARG A 381 17.97 -36.03 -2.17
C ARG A 381 16.86 -37.02 -1.81
N ASN A 382 17.08 -38.31 -2.07
CA ASN A 382 16.11 -39.36 -1.81
C ASN A 382 15.85 -39.55 -0.31
N GLU A 383 16.87 -39.40 0.55
CA GLU A 383 16.72 -39.39 2.01
C GLU A 383 15.90 -38.19 2.49
N GLU A 384 16.16 -37.01 1.93
CA GLU A 384 15.42 -35.79 2.27
C GLU A 384 13.95 -35.87 1.83
N ILE A 385 13.69 -36.37 0.61
CA ILE A 385 12.33 -36.65 0.12
C ILE A 385 11.63 -37.65 1.06
N LYS A 386 12.28 -38.77 1.40
CA LYS A 386 11.74 -39.76 2.36
C LYS A 386 11.44 -39.14 3.72
N ARG A 387 12.33 -38.28 4.24
CA ARG A 387 12.14 -37.57 5.51
C ARG A 387 10.90 -36.67 5.47
N LEU A 388 10.74 -35.90 4.39
CA LEU A 388 9.63 -34.97 4.20
C LEU A 388 8.29 -35.72 4.08
N LEU A 389 8.25 -36.78 3.28
CA LEU A 389 7.08 -37.65 3.14
C LEU A 389 6.70 -38.35 4.46
N LYS A 390 7.69 -38.73 5.28
CA LYS A 390 7.43 -39.36 6.59
C LYS A 390 6.89 -38.37 7.61
N LYS A 391 7.32 -37.10 7.56
CA LYS A 391 6.85 -36.04 8.46
C LYS A 391 5.38 -35.69 8.20
N ALA A 392 4.93 -35.76 6.95
CA ALA A 392 3.56 -35.47 6.55
C ALA A 392 2.52 -36.56 6.89
N LYS A 393 2.97 -37.79 7.19
CA LYS A 393 2.11 -38.90 7.61
C LYS A 393 1.91 -38.97 9.13
N LYS A 394 2.56 -38.09 9.89
CA LYS A 394 2.42 -37.96 11.34
C LYS A 394 1.56 -36.76 11.64
#